data_AF-X8IHC4-F1
#
_entry.id   AF-X8IHC4-F1
#
_cell.length_a   1.000
_cell.length_b   1.000
_cell.length_c   1.000
_cell.angle_alpha   90.00
_cell.angle_beta   90.00
_cell.angle_gamma   90.00
#
_symmetry.space_group_name_H-M   'P 1'
#
loop_
_entity.id
_entity.type
_entity.pdbx_description
1 polymer ?
#
loop_
_entity_poly.entity_id
_entity_poly.type
_entity_poly.pdbx_seq_one_letter_code
_entity_poly.pdbx_strand_id
1 'polypeptide(L)'
;MEYEFCGTHLIAEGYFLNYDDLNNINLFLELLNKGIHKANVTNCGTLIKKFEPTGITIVILLSESHISIHTYPEKQALFLDIFTCGAKNPKIIFNEIKNYFSKKEKKGAKFDIKIFKRGKKN
;
A
#
# COMPACT_ATOMS: atom_id res chain seq x y z
N MET A 1 -18.23 0.10 -21.07
CA MET A 1 -18.38 0.23 -19.61
C MET A 1 -18.10 1.68 -19.28
N GLU A 2 -19.07 2.41 -18.75
CA GLU A 2 -18.79 3.72 -18.16
C GLU A 2 -17.95 3.48 -16.91
N TYR A 3 -16.67 3.85 -16.94
CA TYR A 3 -15.87 3.90 -15.72
C TYR A 3 -16.44 5.04 -14.88
N GLU A 4 -17.01 4.71 -13.72
CA GLU A 4 -17.40 5.72 -12.76
C GLU A 4 -16.16 6.57 -12.46
N PHE A 5 -16.24 7.88 -12.73
CA PHE A 5 -15.22 8.87 -12.39
C PHE A 5 -15.15 9.07 -10.87
N CYS A 6 -15.21 8.00 -10.08
CA CYS A 6 -15.08 8.04 -8.64
C CYS A 6 -14.14 6.93 -8.16
N GLY A 7 -13.54 7.13 -7.00
CA GLY A 7 -12.65 6.13 -6.42
C GLY A 7 -12.43 6.36 -4.94
N THR A 8 -11.74 5.42 -4.32
CA THR A 8 -11.41 5.46 -2.90
C THR A 8 -9.90 5.48 -2.74
N HIS A 9 -9.38 6.53 -2.11
CA HIS A 9 -7.97 6.69 -1.81
C HIS A 9 -7.74 6.49 -0.32
N LEU A 10 -7.07 5.41 0.03
CA LEU A 10 -6.65 5.11 1.39
C LEU A 10 -5.18 5.53 1.55
N ILE A 11 -4.92 6.39 2.53
CA ILE A 11 -3.58 6.78 2.95
C ILE A 11 -3.35 6.14 4.32
N ALA A 12 -2.21 5.47 4.48
CA ALA A 12 -1.84 4.77 5.69
C ALA A 12 -0.42 5.13 6.13
N GLU A 13 -0.25 5.27 7.44
CA GLU A 13 1.03 5.48 8.11
C GLU A 13 1.25 4.32 9.07
N GLY A 14 2.33 3.56 8.87
CA GLY A 14 2.71 2.42 9.70
C GLY A 14 3.91 2.75 10.58
N TYR A 15 3.89 2.29 11.84
CA TYR A 15 4.92 2.56 12.84
C TYR A 15 5.24 1.31 13.67
N PHE A 16 6.42 1.31 14.30
CA PHE A 16 6.96 0.20 15.11
C PHE A 16 7.11 -1.09 14.31
N LEU A 17 7.61 -0.96 13.07
CA LEU A 17 7.78 -2.05 12.12
C LEU A 17 9.25 -2.50 12.07
N ASN A 18 9.48 -3.80 11.88
CA ASN A 18 10.81 -4.39 11.81
C ASN A 18 11.67 -3.78 10.69
N TYR A 19 12.92 -3.44 11.04
CA TYR A 19 13.88 -2.79 10.16
C TYR A 19 14.20 -3.59 8.89
N ASP A 20 14.38 -4.91 9.00
CA ASP A 20 14.75 -5.77 7.87
C ASP A 20 13.58 -5.95 6.92
N ASP A 21 12.36 -6.08 7.46
CA ASP A 21 11.14 -6.15 6.66
C ASP A 21 10.93 -4.84 5.87
N LEU A 22 11.19 -3.68 6.47
CA LEU A 22 11.11 -2.38 5.79
C LEU A 22 12.14 -2.23 4.65
N ASN A 23 13.20 -3.04 4.62
CA ASN A 23 14.18 -3.11 3.53
C ASN A 23 13.93 -4.25 2.53
N ASN A 24 12.87 -5.05 2.72
CA ASN A 24 12.62 -6.26 1.95
C ASN A 24 11.64 -6.01 0.79
N ILE A 25 12.17 -5.77 -0.40
CA ILE A 25 11.38 -5.56 -1.62
C ILE A 25 10.45 -6.74 -1.90
N ASN A 26 10.96 -7.98 -1.81
CA ASN A 26 10.20 -9.17 -2.17
C ASN A 26 8.99 -9.36 -1.26
N LEU A 27 9.15 -9.09 0.04
CA LEU A 27 8.05 -9.10 1.00
C LEU A 27 6.92 -8.15 0.56
N PHE A 28 7.24 -6.90 0.25
CA PHE A 28 6.21 -5.93 -0.15
C PHE A 28 5.58 -6.28 -1.49
N LEU A 29 6.35 -6.77 -2.47
CA LEU A 29 5.78 -7.23 -3.74
C LEU A 29 4.82 -8.40 -3.55
N GLU A 30 5.15 -9.37 -2.70
CA GLU A 30 4.27 -10.49 -2.38
C GLU A 30 2.96 -10.01 -1.75
N LEU A 31 3.04 -9.17 -0.72
CA LEU A 31 1.88 -8.64 0.00
C LEU A 31 0.99 -7.79 -0.92
N LEU A 32 1.58 -6.90 -1.70
CA LEU A 32 0.87 -6.01 -2.63
C LEU A 32 0.21 -6.80 -3.76
N ASN A 33 0.92 -7.73 -4.41
CA ASN A 33 0.36 -8.54 -5.50
C ASN A 33 -0.78 -9.44 -5.00
N LYS A 34 -0.65 -10.02 -3.81
CA LYS A 34 -1.73 -10.78 -3.18
C LYS A 34 -2.95 -9.91 -2.90
N GLY A 35 -2.75 -8.70 -2.40
CA GLY A 35 -3.80 -7.72 -2.18
C GLY A 35 -4.50 -7.31 -3.48
N ILE A 36 -3.73 -6.98 -4.52
CA ILE A 36 -4.18 -6.62 -5.87
C ILE A 36 -5.07 -7.74 -6.45
N HIS A 37 -4.60 -8.98 -6.39
CA HIS A 37 -5.37 -10.15 -6.84
C HIS A 37 -6.70 -10.28 -6.09
N LYS A 38 -6.69 -10.19 -4.76
CA LYS A 38 -7.91 -10.27 -3.93
C LYS A 38 -8.87 -9.10 -4.17
N ALA A 39 -8.36 -7.92 -4.44
CA ALA A 39 -9.15 -6.74 -4.76
C ALA A 39 -9.72 -6.78 -6.19
N ASN A 40 -9.29 -7.73 -7.02
CA ASN A 40 -9.64 -7.85 -8.43
C ASN A 40 -9.38 -6.51 -9.16
N VAL A 41 -8.17 -5.97 -8.98
CA VAL A 41 -7.66 -4.77 -9.68
C VAL A 41 -6.48 -5.16 -10.57
N THR A 42 -6.34 -4.52 -11.71
CA THR A 42 -5.29 -4.85 -12.69
C THR A 42 -4.03 -4.05 -12.41
N ASN A 43 -2.89 -4.73 -12.27
CA ASN A 43 -1.57 -4.13 -12.27
C ASN A 43 -1.11 -3.90 -13.73
N CYS A 44 -0.81 -2.64 -14.08
CA CYS A 44 -0.34 -2.22 -15.40
C CYS A 44 1.17 -1.99 -15.45
N GLY A 45 1.87 -2.02 -14.32
CA GLY A 45 3.32 -1.85 -14.24
C GLY A 45 3.79 -1.55 -12.82
N THR A 46 5.02 -1.96 -12.50
CA THR A 46 5.64 -1.75 -11.18
C THR A 46 7.00 -1.09 -11.33
N LEU A 47 7.24 0.02 -10.62
CA LEU A 47 8.53 0.69 -10.48
C LEU A 47 9.05 0.52 -9.05
N ILE A 48 10.32 0.18 -8.91
CA ILE A 48 10.95 -0.10 -7.62
C ILE A 48 12.26 0.67 -7.52
N LYS A 49 12.49 1.28 -6.34
CA LYS A 49 13.77 1.89 -5.97
C LYS A 49 14.17 1.43 -4.58
N LYS A 50 15.35 0.82 -4.47
CA LYS A 50 16.07 0.70 -3.19
C LYS A 50 16.98 1.91 -3.01
N PHE A 51 16.98 2.48 -1.82
CA PHE A 51 17.83 3.60 -1.44
C PHE A 51 19.01 3.14 -0.59
N GLU A 52 20.07 3.94 -0.63
CA GLU A 52 21.25 3.77 0.21
C GLU A 52 21.25 4.89 1.28
N PRO A 53 21.53 4.59 2.55
CA PRO A 53 21.91 3.27 3.06
C PRO A 53 20.74 2.28 3.23
N THR A 54 19.49 2.76 3.28
CA THR A 54 18.30 1.93 3.51
C THR A 54 17.03 2.55 2.96
N GLY A 55 15.97 1.74 2.90
CA GLY A 55 14.64 2.18 2.52
C GLY A 55 14.28 1.80 1.10
N ILE A 56 12.99 1.70 0.83
CA ILE A 56 12.46 1.34 -0.47
C ILE A 56 11.32 2.28 -0.87
N THR A 57 11.17 2.47 -2.17
CA THR A 57 9.95 2.98 -2.78
C THR A 57 9.46 2.00 -3.82
N ILE A 58 8.16 1.68 -3.78
CA ILE A 58 7.49 0.90 -4.82
C ILE A 58 6.28 1.70 -5.28
N VAL A 59 6.13 1.86 -6.58
CA VAL A 59 4.94 2.44 -7.22
C VAL A 59 4.36 1.41 -8.17
N ILE A 60 3.09 1.09 -8.00
CA ILE A 60 2.35 0.18 -8.86
C ILE A 60 1.28 0.99 -9.59
N LEU A 61 1.36 1.01 -10.91
CA LEU A 61 0.33 1.57 -11.77
C LEU A 61 -0.84 0.58 -11.82
N LEU A 62 -2.03 1.04 -11.46
CA LEU A 62 -3.26 0.28 -11.67
C LEU A 62 -4.02 0.86 -12.86
N SER A 63 -4.97 0.12 -13.42
CA SER A 63 -5.92 0.71 -14.39
C SER A 63 -6.63 1.90 -13.74
N GLU A 64 -6.29 3.11 -14.18
CA GLU A 64 -6.81 4.42 -13.76
C GLU A 64 -6.46 4.89 -12.32
N SER A 65 -5.56 4.21 -11.62
CA SER A 65 -5.18 4.55 -10.24
C SER A 65 -3.77 4.08 -9.90
N HIS A 66 -3.41 4.00 -8.62
CA HIS A 66 -2.05 3.62 -8.22
C HIS A 66 -1.98 3.09 -6.79
N ILE A 67 -0.88 2.40 -6.51
CA ILE A 67 -0.40 2.13 -5.16
C ILE A 67 1.02 2.70 -5.05
N SER A 68 1.34 3.40 -3.97
CA SER A 68 2.72 3.78 -3.64
C SER A 68 3.04 3.43 -2.20
N ILE A 69 4.25 2.94 -1.98
CA ILE A 69 4.79 2.70 -0.64
C ILE A 69 6.18 3.31 -0.54
N HIS A 70 6.44 3.95 0.58
CA HIS A 70 7.73 4.51 0.97
C HIS A 70 8.09 3.97 2.36
N THR A 71 9.27 3.37 2.52
CA THR A 71 9.72 2.88 3.83
C THR A 71 10.87 3.71 4.37
N TYR A 72 10.89 3.83 5.71
CA TYR A 72 11.90 4.54 6.49
C TYR A 72 12.37 3.60 7.61
N PRO A 73 13.23 2.62 7.31
CA PRO A 73 13.71 1.62 8.27
C PRO A 73 14.30 2.25 9.55
N GLU A 74 15.06 3.33 9.41
CA GLU A 74 15.66 4.09 10.50
C GLU A 74 14.63 4.75 11.43
N LYS A 75 13.39 4.90 10.97
CA LYS A 75 12.25 5.39 11.76
C LYS A 75 11.27 4.30 12.14
N GLN A 76 11.53 3.04 11.77
CA GLN A 76 10.61 1.91 11.93
C GLN A 76 9.22 2.23 11.36
N ALA A 77 9.19 2.92 10.21
CA ALA A 77 7.97 3.47 9.64
C ALA A 77 7.82 3.20 8.14
N LEU A 78 6.57 3.24 7.66
CA LEU A 78 6.24 3.28 6.24
C LEU A 78 5.04 4.18 5.99
N PHE A 79 4.99 4.76 4.79
CA PHE A 79 3.83 5.46 4.25
C PHE A 79 3.31 4.71 3.03
N LEU A 80 1.99 4.59 2.93
CA LEU A 80 1.32 3.80 1.90
C LEU A 80 0.08 4.51 1.40
N ASP A 81 0.00 4.69 0.09
CA ASP A 81 -1.14 5.22 -0.63
C ASP A 81 -1.72 4.10 -1.50
N ILE A 82 -3.01 3.81 -1.33
CA ILE A 82 -3.74 2.84 -2.15
C ILE A 82 -4.95 3.57 -2.72
N PHE A 83 -4.85 3.96 -3.98
CA PHE A 83 -5.96 4.52 -4.72
C PHE A 83 -6.54 3.45 -5.65
N THR A 84 -7.86 3.24 -5.58
CA THR A 84 -8.58 2.35 -6.49
C THR A 84 -9.81 3.04 -7.07
N CYS A 85 -10.07 2.83 -8.37
CA CYS A 85 -11.25 3.37 -9.07
C CYS A 85 -12.51 2.52 -8.86
N GLY A 86 -13.67 3.14 -9.06
CA GLY A 86 -15.00 2.54 -8.94
C GLY A 86 -15.30 2.00 -7.54
N ALA A 87 -16.05 0.89 -7.50
CA ALA A 87 -16.47 0.21 -6.26
C ALA A 87 -15.39 -0.64 -5.58
N LYS A 88 -14.14 -0.59 -6.04
CA LYS A 88 -13.03 -1.40 -5.50
C LYS A 88 -12.64 -0.89 -4.11
N ASN A 89 -12.35 -1.82 -3.19
CA ASN A 89 -12.06 -1.50 -1.80
C ASN A 89 -10.54 -1.54 -1.52
N PRO A 90 -9.87 -0.39 -1.32
CA PRO A 90 -8.42 -0.34 -1.08
C PRO A 90 -8.02 -1.01 0.24
N LYS A 91 -8.96 -1.19 1.19
CA LYS A 91 -8.69 -1.91 2.44
C LYS A 91 -8.28 -3.36 2.23
N ILE A 92 -8.73 -4.00 1.14
CA ILE A 92 -8.37 -5.39 0.84
C ILE A 92 -6.85 -5.51 0.67
N ILE A 93 -6.25 -4.55 -0.05
CA ILE A 93 -4.80 -4.50 -0.30
C ILE A 93 -4.06 -4.13 0.98
N PHE A 94 -4.51 -3.07 1.65
CA PHE A 94 -3.93 -2.61 2.92
C PHE A 94 -3.90 -3.73 3.99
N ASN A 95 -4.95 -4.54 4.07
CA ASN A 95 -5.06 -5.61 5.06
C ASN A 95 -3.98 -6.68 4.92
N GLU A 96 -3.44 -6.94 3.72
CA GLU A 96 -2.32 -7.88 3.59
C GLU A 96 -1.08 -7.38 4.34
N ILE A 97 -0.77 -6.08 4.21
CA ILE A 97 0.35 -5.44 4.91
C ILE A 97 0.08 -5.38 6.41
N LYS A 98 -1.09 -4.85 6.81
CA LYS A 98 -1.46 -4.74 8.22
C LYS A 98 -1.41 -6.09 8.93
N ASN A 99 -2.01 -7.12 8.33
CA ASN A 99 -2.06 -8.44 8.94
C ASN A 99 -0.69 -9.11 9.07
N TYR A 100 0.21 -8.86 8.11
CA TYR A 100 1.59 -9.35 8.21
C TYR A 100 2.30 -8.76 9.43
N PHE A 101 2.35 -7.43 9.52
CA PHE A 101 3.06 -6.74 10.60
C PHE A 101 2.38 -6.94 11.97
N SER A 102 1.05 -6.90 12.04
CA SER A 102 0.34 -7.15 13.32
C SER A 102 0.53 -8.56 13.88
N LYS A 103 0.85 -9.56 13.05
CA LYS A 103 1.16 -10.93 13.52
C LYS A 103 2.61 -11.09 13.97
N LYS A 104 3.53 -10.36 13.36
CA LYS A 104 4.98 -10.55 13.55
C LYS A 104 5.53 -9.69 14.69
N GLU A 105 5.03 -8.46 14.85
CA GLU A 105 5.62 -7.48 15.76
C GLU A 105 5.19 -7.66 17.21
N LYS A 106 6.11 -8.13 18.06
CA LYS A 106 5.90 -8.32 19.51
C LYS A 106 5.60 -7.02 20.26
N LYS A 107 6.15 -5.89 19.80
CA LYS A 107 5.94 -4.56 20.38
C LYS A 107 4.66 -3.86 19.88
N GLY A 108 3.94 -4.51 18.96
CA GLY A 108 2.69 -4.02 18.38
C GLY A 108 2.91 -3.05 17.23
N ALA A 109 2.74 -3.53 16.00
CA ALA A 109 2.66 -2.66 14.82
C ALA A 109 1.45 -1.71 14.94
N LYS A 110 1.67 -0.41 14.72
CA LYS A 110 0.60 0.59 14.69
C LYS A 110 0.37 1.05 13.26
N PHE A 111 -0.90 1.18 12.86
CA PHE A 111 -1.28 1.77 11.59
C PHE A 111 -2.39 2.81 11.78
N ASP A 112 -2.14 4.03 11.33
CA ASP A 112 -3.14 5.09 11.23
C ASP A 112 -3.59 5.20 9.76
N ILE A 113 -4.90 5.32 9.52
CA ILE A 113 -5.44 5.39 8.15
C ILE A 113 -6.41 6.57 7.98
N LYS A 114 -6.36 7.19 6.80
CA LYS A 114 -7.36 8.15 6.32
C LYS A 114 -7.90 7.69 4.97
N ILE A 115 -9.19 7.87 4.75
CA ILE A 115 -9.87 7.44 3.52
C ILE A 115 -10.56 8.63 2.89
N PHE A 116 -10.23 8.87 1.64
CA PHE A 116 -10.78 9.95 0.82
C PHE A 116 -11.58 9.37 -0.33
N LYS A 117 -12.74 9.96 -0.60
CA LYS A 117 -13.47 9.72 -1.85
C LYS A 117 -12.96 10.70 -2.90
N ARG A 118 -12.57 10.18 -4.07
CA ARG A 118 -12.08 10.94 -5.21
C ARG A 118 -13.18 11.00 -6.27
N GLY A 119 -13.31 12.13 -6.97
CA GLY A 119 -14.24 12.28 -8.09
C GLY A 119 -15.73 12.32 -7.73
N LYS A 120 -16.09 12.90 -6.58
CA LYS A 120 -17.50 13.22 -6.31
C LYS A 120 -17.98 14.23 -7.37
N LYS A 121 -19.07 13.92 -8.08
CA LYS A 121 -19.94 14.95 -8.64
C LYS A 121 -20.64 15.60 -7.44
N ASN A 122 -20.56 16.92 -7.34
CA ASN A 122 -21.41 17.70 -6.44
C ASN A 122 -22.87 17.52 -6.83
#